data_AF-A0AA35S5A9-F1
#
_entry.id   AF-A0AA35S5A9-F1
#
_cell.length_a   1.000
_cell.length_b   1.000
_cell.length_c   1.000
_cell.angle_alpha   90.00
_cell.angle_beta   90.00
_cell.angle_gamma   90.00
#
_symmetry.space_group_name_H-M   'P 1'
#
loop_
_entity.id
_entity.type
_entity.pdbx_description
1 polymer ?
#
loop_
_entity_poly.entity_id
_entity_poly.type
_entity_poly.pdbx_seq_one_letter_code
_entity_poly.pdbx_strand_id
1 'polypeptide(L)'
;MEGKIKSKDMKVNCLLQAALGSLPVQEFSLNQDTQKIFRSASRLSKCLLELKMLGAGFQSLLNSVLLHKCIQARLWENSKHVARQLDKIGTLLPKSLLE
;
A
#
# COMPACT_ATOMS: atom_id res chain seq x y z
N MET A 1 -11.85 -1.10 -11.18
CA MET A 1 -12.94 -1.90 -10.59
C MET A 1 -14.23 -1.18 -10.90
N GLU A 2 -15.05 -1.72 -11.79
CA GLU A 2 -16.37 -1.17 -12.04
C GLU A 2 -17.41 -1.88 -11.18
N GLY A 3 -18.23 -1.12 -10.46
CA GLY A 3 -19.33 -1.63 -9.65
C GLY A 3 -19.21 -1.38 -8.14
N LYS A 4 -20.34 -1.57 -7.45
CA LYS A 4 -20.47 -1.39 -6.00
C LYS A 4 -19.61 -2.41 -5.23
N ILE A 5 -19.11 -2.04 -4.06
CA ILE A 5 -18.42 -2.97 -3.14
C ILE A 5 -19.46 -3.94 -2.57
N LYS A 6 -19.32 -5.24 -2.88
CA LYS A 6 -20.29 -6.28 -2.49
C LYS A 6 -19.75 -7.31 -1.49
N SER A 7 -18.44 -7.40 -1.34
CA SER A 7 -17.80 -8.37 -0.44
C SER A 7 -16.77 -7.72 0.47
N LYS A 8 -16.41 -8.43 1.55
CA LYS A 8 -15.35 -8.01 2.47
C LYS A 8 -13.99 -7.93 1.76
N ASP A 9 -13.72 -8.85 0.84
CA ASP A 9 -12.46 -8.86 0.08
C ASP A 9 -12.33 -7.64 -0.83
N MET A 10 -13.43 -7.22 -1.46
CA MET A 10 -13.48 -5.98 -2.24
C MET A 10 -13.21 -4.76 -1.35
N LYS A 11 -13.78 -4.73 -0.14
CA LYS A 11 -13.52 -3.65 0.83
C LYS A 11 -12.04 -3.60 1.20
N VAL A 12 -11.44 -4.75 1.54
CA VAL A 12 -10.02 -4.84 1.91
C VAL A 12 -9.13 -4.37 0.75
N ASN A 13 -9.40 -4.85 -0.46
CA ASN A 13 -8.64 -4.48 -1.65
C ASN A 13 -8.75 -2.97 -1.93
N CYS A 14 -9.96 -2.41 -1.89
CA CYS A 14 -10.18 -0.98 -2.13
C CYS A 14 -9.48 -0.10 -1.07
N LEU A 15 -9.59 -0.44 0.21
CA LEU A 15 -8.93 0.32 1.29
C LEU A 15 -7.40 0.24 1.20
N LEU A 16 -6.85 -0.93 0.87
CA LEU A 16 -5.40 -1.08 0.69
C LEU A 16 -4.91 -0.23 -0.48
N GLN A 17 -5.59 -0.30 -1.63
CA GLN A 17 -5.24 0.50 -2.80
C GLN A 17 -5.39 2.00 -2.54
N ALA A 18 -6.45 2.42 -1.83
CA ALA A 18 -6.66 3.83 -1.48
C ALA A 18 -5.51 4.36 -0.61
N ALA A 19 -5.10 3.60 0.39
CA ALA A 19 -3.98 3.99 1.24
C ALA A 19 -2.65 4.07 0.49
N LEU A 20 -2.31 3.05 -0.31
CA LEU A 20 -1.09 3.06 -1.13
C LEU A 20 -1.11 4.15 -2.21
N GLY A 21 -2.31 4.49 -2.71
CA GLY A 21 -2.57 5.58 -3.65
C GLY A 21 -2.63 6.96 -3.02
N SER A 22 -2.40 7.10 -1.71
CA SER A 22 -2.48 8.38 -1.00
C SER A 22 -3.84 9.08 -1.10
N LEU A 23 -4.93 8.31 -1.29
CA LEU A 23 -6.29 8.82 -1.32
C LEU A 23 -6.80 9.04 0.11
N PRO A 24 -7.37 10.22 0.43
CA PRO A 24 -7.84 10.51 1.77
C PRO A 24 -9.11 9.71 2.09
N VAL A 25 -9.02 8.85 3.12
CA VAL A 25 -10.18 8.15 3.71
C VAL A 25 -10.63 8.93 4.95
N GLN A 26 -11.67 9.74 4.79
CA GLN A 26 -12.16 10.65 5.84
C GLN A 26 -12.96 9.95 6.93
N GLU A 27 -13.65 8.86 6.59
CA GLU A 27 -14.47 8.14 7.55
C GLU A 27 -13.60 7.40 8.57
N PHE A 28 -13.82 7.67 9.86
CA PHE A 28 -13.02 7.12 10.95
C PHE A 28 -13.05 5.58 11.00
N SER A 29 -14.22 4.97 10.77
CA SER A 29 -14.36 3.50 10.81
C SER A 29 -13.51 2.84 9.72
N LEU A 30 -13.49 3.40 8.50
CA LEU A 30 -12.68 2.92 7.39
C LEU A 30 -11.19 3.17 7.61
N ASN A 31 -10.82 4.25 8.30
CA ASN A 31 -9.44 4.50 8.67
C ASN A 31 -8.95 3.43 9.66
N GLN A 32 -9.74 3.08 10.68
CA GLN A 32 -9.40 1.98 11.59
C GLN A 32 -9.23 0.64 10.87
N ASP A 33 -10.15 0.33 9.94
CA ASP A 33 -10.07 -0.89 9.14
C ASP A 33 -8.81 -0.90 8.28
N THR A 34 -8.45 0.24 7.68
CA THR A 34 -7.20 0.41 6.94
C THR A 34 -6.00 0.09 7.85
N GLN A 35 -5.94 0.63 9.07
CA GLN A 35 -4.85 0.32 10.00
C GLN A 35 -4.79 -1.16 10.38
N LYS A 36 -5.94 -1.82 10.56
CA LYS A 36 -6.01 -3.27 10.79
C LYS A 36 -5.47 -4.06 9.59
N ILE A 37 -5.85 -3.65 8.38
CA ILE A 37 -5.39 -4.26 7.12
C ILE A 37 -3.86 -4.18 7.02
N PHE A 38 -3.25 -3.01 7.26
CA PHE A 38 -1.79 -2.85 7.15
C PHE A 38 -1.01 -3.71 8.15
N ARG A 39 -1.51 -3.89 9.39
CA ARG A 39 -0.88 -4.78 10.38
C ARG A 39 -0.81 -6.23 9.86
N SER A 40 -1.89 -6.72 9.27
CA SER A 40 -1.93 -8.06 8.68
C SER A 40 -1.11 -8.13 7.37
N ALA A 41 -1.24 -7.13 6.50
CA ALA A 41 -0.57 -7.07 5.20
C ALA A 41 0.96 -7.04 5.33
N SER A 42 1.50 -6.39 6.37
CA SER A 42 2.94 -6.39 6.66
C SER A 42 3.48 -7.80 6.87
N ARG A 43 2.79 -8.63 7.67
CA ARG A 43 3.16 -10.02 7.93
C ARG A 43 2.95 -10.91 6.70
N LEU A 44 1.82 -10.75 6.03
CA LEU A 44 1.47 -11.54 4.85
C LEU A 44 2.43 -11.28 3.68
N SER A 45 2.80 -10.03 3.43
CA SER A 45 3.74 -9.67 2.37
C SER A 45 5.16 -10.19 2.64
N LYS A 46 5.60 -10.18 3.90
CA LYS A 46 6.88 -10.79 4.29
C LYS A 46 6.87 -12.31 4.07
N CYS A 47 5.81 -12.99 4.51
CA CYS A 47 5.64 -14.42 4.27
C CYS A 47 5.60 -14.75 2.77
N LEU A 48 4.87 -13.97 1.98
CA LEU A 48 4.82 -14.15 0.52
C LEU A 48 6.20 -13.95 -0.13
N LEU A 49 6.97 -12.96 0.32
CA LEU A 49 8.34 -12.74 -0.14
C LEU A 49 9.22 -13.95 0.19
N GLU A 50 9.24 -14.40 1.45
CA GLU A 50 10.00 -15.58 1.89
C GLU A 50 9.63 -16.84 1.10
N LEU A 51 8.34 -17.07 0.89
CA LEU A 51 7.85 -18.19 0.10
C LEU A 51 8.32 -18.12 -1.36
N LYS A 52 8.30 -16.93 -1.97
CA LYS A 52 8.75 -16.75 -3.36
C LYS A 52 10.26 -16.79 -3.52
N MET A 53 11.03 -16.47 -2.48
CA MET A 53 12.48 -16.67 -2.49
C MET A 53 12.88 -18.17 -2.55
N LEU A 54 12.02 -19.07 -2.08
CA LEU A 54 12.23 -20.52 -2.13
C LEU A 54 11.82 -21.16 -3.47
N GLY A 55 11.09 -20.43 -4.32
CA GLY A 55 10.56 -20.93 -5.59
C GLY A 55 11.31 -20.43 -6.81
N ALA A 56 10.97 -20.98 -7.98
CA ALA A 56 11.41 -20.46 -9.27
C ALA A 56 10.42 -19.40 -9.79
N GLY A 57 10.93 -18.32 -10.40
CA GLY A 57 10.13 -17.31 -11.09
C GLY A 57 10.49 -15.87 -10.71
N PHE A 58 11.37 -15.26 -11.51
CA PHE A 58 11.87 -13.90 -11.30
C PHE A 58 10.75 -12.86 -11.17
N GLN A 59 9.76 -12.88 -12.08
CA GLN A 59 8.64 -11.93 -12.06
C GLN A 59 7.80 -12.04 -10.78
N SER A 60 7.54 -13.26 -10.31
CA SER A 60 6.79 -13.46 -9.07
C SER A 60 7.58 -13.00 -7.85
N LEU A 61 8.89 -13.22 -7.83
CA LEU A 61 9.75 -12.75 -6.74
C LEU A 61 9.84 -11.22 -6.74
N LEU A 62 10.06 -10.61 -7.92
CA LEU A 62 10.10 -9.17 -8.10
C LEU A 62 8.81 -8.51 -7.58
N ASN A 63 7.65 -9.01 -8.01
CA ASN A 63 6.36 -8.47 -7.56
C ASN A 63 6.16 -8.63 -6.05
N SER A 64 6.60 -9.74 -5.45
CA SER A 64 6.53 -9.92 -3.99
C SER A 64 7.44 -8.95 -3.23
N VAL A 65 8.66 -8.72 -3.72
CA VAL A 65 9.60 -7.73 -3.15
C VAL A 65 9.01 -6.33 -3.23
N LEU A 66 8.49 -5.95 -4.40
CA LEU A 66 7.89 -4.63 -4.63
C LEU A 66 6.67 -4.41 -3.74
N LEU A 67 5.77 -5.39 -3.67
CA LEU A 67 4.60 -5.33 -2.81
C LEU A 67 4.97 -5.19 -1.33
N HIS A 68 5.97 -5.94 -0.86
CA HIS A 68 6.46 -5.83 0.51
C HIS A 68 6.98 -4.42 0.81
N LYS A 69 7.82 -3.86 -0.09
CA LYS A 69 8.32 -2.49 0.02
C LYS A 69 7.19 -1.46 0.04
N CYS A 70 6.21 -1.60 -0.86
CA CYS A 70 5.05 -0.70 -0.93
C CYS A 70 4.24 -0.70 0.37
N ILE A 71 4.03 -1.88 0.97
CA ILE A 71 3.28 -2.01 2.23
C ILE A 71 4.03 -1.37 3.40
N GLN A 72 5.35 -1.55 3.49
CA GLN A 72 6.16 -0.89 4.54
C GLN A 72 6.15 0.62 4.39
N ALA A 73 6.31 1.12 3.16
CA ALA A 73 6.29 2.55 2.86
C ALA A 73 4.88 3.16 2.84
N ARG A 74 3.83 2.33 2.84
CA ARG A 74 2.43 2.70 2.63
C ARG A 74 2.23 3.54 1.36
N LEU A 75 2.94 3.20 0.29
CA LEU A 75 2.94 3.95 -0.97
C LEU A 75 3.20 3.00 -2.15
N TRP A 76 2.60 3.27 -3.31
CA TRP A 76 2.96 2.59 -4.55
C TRP A 76 4.36 2.98 -5.04
N GLU A 77 5.07 2.02 -5.66
CA GLU A 77 6.39 2.21 -6.26
C GLU A 77 6.45 3.35 -7.29
N ASN A 78 5.37 3.53 -8.06
CA ASN A 78 5.27 4.53 -9.14
C ASN A 78 4.66 5.85 -8.65
N SER A 79 4.53 6.03 -7.34
CA SER A 79 3.89 7.22 -6.78
C SER A 79 4.77 8.45 -6.96
N LYS A 80 4.22 9.53 -7.54
CA LYS A 80 4.88 10.85 -7.58
C LYS A 80 5.07 11.47 -6.19
N HIS A 81 4.52 10.86 -5.15
CA HIS A 81 4.60 11.33 -3.76
C HIS A 81 5.69 10.63 -2.94
N VAL A 82 6.76 10.10 -3.56
CA VAL A 82 7.91 9.46 -2.87
C VAL A 82 8.43 10.32 -1.71
N ALA A 83 8.39 11.65 -1.85
CA ALA A 83 8.76 12.60 -0.79
C ALA A 83 8.01 12.41 0.54
N ARG A 84 6.85 11.73 0.57
CA ARG A 84 6.12 11.38 1.80
C ARG A 84 6.75 10.24 2.60
N GLN A 85 7.74 9.53 2.05
CA GLN A 85 8.51 8.52 2.77
C GLN A 85 9.55 9.14 3.73
N LEU A 86 9.83 10.44 3.59
CA LEU A 86 10.72 11.16 4.49
C LEU A 86 9.92 11.58 5.74
N ASP A 87 10.11 10.84 6.83
CA ASP A 87 9.55 11.21 8.12
C ASP A 87 9.93 12.65 8.46
N LYS A 88 8.94 13.44 8.92
CA LYS A 88 9.02 14.86 9.33
C LYS A 88 8.95 15.93 8.23
N ILE A 89 8.78 15.59 6.95
CA ILE A 89 8.38 16.59 5.95
C ILE A 89 6.86 16.66 5.93
N GLY A 90 6.30 17.64 6.64
CA GLY A 90 4.86 17.89 6.65
C GLY A 90 4.27 17.98 5.23
N THR A 91 2.96 17.77 5.12
CA THR A 91 2.17 17.73 3.87
C THR A 91 2.29 18.95 2.94
N LEU A 92 3.04 19.98 3.33
CA LEU A 92 3.21 21.26 2.64
C LEU A 92 4.29 21.24 1.54
N LEU A 93 5.28 20.35 1.59
CA LEU A 93 6.43 20.39 0.67
C LEU A 93 6.31 19.59 -0.65
N PRO A 94 5.51 18.52 -0.79
CA PRO A 94 5.49 17.77 -2.05
C PRO A 94 4.91 18.54 -3.24
N LYS A 95 4.12 19.59 -3.01
CA LYS A 95 3.48 20.37 -4.09
C LYS A 95 4.41 21.41 -4.71
N SER A 96 5.32 22.00 -3.93
CA SER A 96 6.22 23.06 -4.41
C SER A 96 7.49 22.56 -5.10
N LEU A 97 7.80 21.26 -5.03
CA LEU A 97 8.92 20.64 -5.75
C LEU A 97 8.53 20.04 -7.10
N LEU A 98 7.24 20.09 -7.46
CA LEU A 98 6.69 19.55 -8.70
C LEU A 98 6.18 20.65 -9.66
N GLU A 99 6.40 21.93 -9.34
CA GLU A 99 6.26 23.08 -10.25
C GLU A 99 7.63 23.52 -10.77
#